data_AF-A0A1N6W977-F1
#
_entry.id   AF-A0A1N6W977-F1
#
_cell.length_a   1.000
_cell.length_b   1.000
_cell.length_c   1.000
_cell.angle_alpha   90.00
_cell.angle_beta   90.00
_cell.angle_gamma   90.00
#
_symmetry.space_group_name_H-M   'P 1'
#
loop_
_entity.id
_entity.type
_entity.pdbx_description
1 polymer ?
#
loop_
_entity_poly.entity_id
_entity_poly.type
_entity_poly.pdbx_seq_one_letter_code
_entity_poly.pdbx_strand_id
1 'polypeptide(L)'
;MGAFVHLCLLGSGHHFLFLRLTTDEIDMMISPFEPTTLPSPDRRRADGQAGFTLVELLVVLAIIALLATLIGPKVLGYLGGARRDTVQMQIRNLSSAVDLYYLSTGTYPTPDQGLSALVDAPAGQAGWSGPYIQSRSALTDPWGHAYVYSQAGTGYVISSLGRDGKPGGEGEDADITSDTP
;
A
#
# COMPACT_ATOMS: atom_id res chain seq x y z
N MET A 1 15.45 22.00 15.19
CA MET A 1 15.95 21.84 13.82
C MET A 1 14.75 21.42 12.96
N GLY A 2 13.93 22.38 12.54
CA GLY A 2 12.66 22.12 11.83
C GLY A 2 12.87 22.20 10.33
N ALA A 3 12.56 21.13 9.61
CA ALA A 3 12.66 21.07 8.15
C ALA A 3 11.51 21.86 7.52
N PHE A 4 11.83 22.79 6.61
CA PHE A 4 10.85 23.51 5.81
C PHE A 4 10.60 22.72 4.52
N VAL A 5 9.40 22.15 4.37
CA VAL A 5 8.96 21.57 3.10
C VAL A 5 8.17 22.63 2.36
N HIS A 6 8.77 23.20 1.32
CA HIS A 6 8.16 24.22 0.48
C HIS A 6 7.30 23.54 -0.60
N LEU A 7 6.03 23.29 -0.31
CA LEU A 7 5.09 22.78 -1.32
C LEU A 7 4.47 23.97 -2.07
N CYS A 8 5.05 24.29 -3.23
CA CYS A 8 4.57 25.36 -4.12
C CYS A 8 3.43 24.80 -4.98
N LEU A 9 2.18 24.88 -4.52
CA LEU A 9 1.00 24.59 -5.35
C LEU A 9 0.68 25.83 -6.20
N LEU A 10 0.73 25.66 -7.52
CA LEU A 10 0.28 26.66 -8.49
C LEU A 10 -1.21 26.97 -8.27
N GLY A 11 -1.50 28.13 -7.69
CA GLY A 11 -2.82 28.75 -7.66
C GLY A 11 -2.72 30.15 -8.25
N SER A 12 -3.38 30.38 -9.38
CA SER A 12 -3.47 31.70 -10.01
C SER A 12 -4.27 32.64 -9.09
N GLY A 13 -3.64 33.70 -8.58
CA GLY A 13 -4.30 34.74 -7.78
C GLY A 13 -3.78 34.83 -6.34
N HIS A 14 -3.12 35.96 -6.04
CA HIS A 14 -2.45 36.41 -4.82
C HIS A 14 -3.09 36.09 -3.45
N HIS A 15 -3.10 34.83 -3.00
CA HIS A 15 -3.28 34.48 -1.59
C HIS A 15 -2.25 33.44 -1.16
N PHE A 16 -1.33 33.84 -0.27
CA PHE A 16 -0.36 32.94 0.36
C PHE A 16 -0.87 32.54 1.74
N LEU A 17 -1.20 31.27 1.92
CA LEU A 17 -1.51 30.70 3.23
C LEU A 17 -0.23 30.07 3.80
N PHE A 18 0.31 30.66 4.87
CA PHE A 18 1.44 30.08 5.59
C PHE A 18 0.91 29.29 6.79
N LEU A 19 0.95 27.96 6.70
CA LEU A 19 0.69 27.08 7.83
C LEU A 19 2.02 26.64 8.44
N ARG A 20 2.32 27.17 9.63
CA ARG A 20 3.43 26.71 10.46
C ARG A 20 2.87 25.70 11.46
N LEU A 21 3.18 24.41 11.27
CA LEU A 21 2.82 23.38 12.24
C LEU A 21 3.89 23.34 13.34
N THR A 22 3.65 24.03 14.43
CA THR A 22 4.30 23.76 15.72
C THR A 22 3.23 23.47 16.76
N THR A 23 3.54 22.51 17.64
CA THR A 23 2.60 21.72 18.43
C THR A 23 2.03 22.41 19.67
N ASP A 24 1.85 23.72 19.69
CA ASP A 24 1.09 24.32 20.78
C ASP A 24 0.55 25.70 20.40
N GLU A 25 -0.72 25.90 20.78
CA GLU A 25 -1.54 27.11 20.69
C GLU A 25 -1.81 27.73 19.30
N ILE A 26 -3.10 27.71 18.95
CA ILE A 26 -3.69 28.46 17.84
C ILE A 26 -3.88 29.90 18.32
N ASP A 27 -2.85 30.73 18.22
CA ASP A 27 -3.00 32.17 18.41
C ASP A 27 -3.23 32.85 17.04
N MET A 28 -4.47 33.22 16.79
CA MET A 28 -4.93 33.85 15.55
C MET A 28 -4.68 35.36 15.64
N MET A 29 -3.42 35.77 15.50
CA MET A 29 -3.06 37.18 15.42
C MET A 29 -3.39 37.73 14.01
N ILE A 30 -4.58 38.31 13.87
CA ILE A 30 -4.98 39.10 12.70
C ILE A 30 -4.37 40.50 12.85
N SER A 31 -3.24 40.75 12.19
CA SER A 31 -2.73 42.11 12.02
C SER A 31 -3.48 42.81 10.89
N PRO A 32 -3.92 44.09 11.03
CA PRO A 32 -4.49 44.85 9.93
C PRO A 32 -3.39 45.19 8.92
N PHE A 33 -3.51 44.66 7.70
CA PHE A 33 -2.65 45.03 6.58
C PHE A 33 -3.22 46.31 5.93
N GLU A 34 -2.58 47.46 6.12
CA GLU A 34 -2.93 48.69 5.41
C GLU A 34 -2.52 48.58 3.93
N PRO A 35 -3.46 48.67 2.97
CA PRO A 35 -3.11 48.65 1.56
C PRO A 35 -2.54 50.02 1.15
N THR A 36 -1.21 50.12 1.06
CA THR A 36 -0.57 51.25 0.37
C THR A 36 -0.99 51.24 -1.09
N THR A 37 -1.88 52.15 -1.47
CA THR A 37 -2.28 52.38 -2.86
C THR A 37 -1.13 53.03 -3.62
N LEU A 38 -0.34 52.22 -4.34
CA LEU A 38 0.64 52.73 -5.29
C LEU A 38 -0.02 53.01 -6.65
N PRO A 39 0.33 54.15 -7.29
CA PRO A 39 -0.19 54.50 -8.61
C PRO A 39 0.23 53.46 -9.65
N SER A 40 -0.74 53.00 -10.43
CA SER A 40 -0.56 52.00 -11.49
C SER A 40 0.14 52.59 -12.71
N PRO A 41 1.35 52.12 -13.10
CA PRO A 41 1.82 52.35 -14.45
C PRO A 41 1.07 51.42 -15.41
N ASP A 42 0.18 52.02 -16.20
CA ASP A 42 -0.35 51.43 -17.43
C ASP A 42 0.83 51.12 -18.36
N ARG A 43 1.18 49.84 -18.44
CA ARG A 43 1.96 49.28 -19.55
C ARG A 43 1.25 48.03 -20.02
N ARG A 44 0.29 48.21 -20.92
CA ARG A 44 -0.07 47.19 -21.91
C ARG A 44 1.18 46.84 -22.72
N ARG A 45 2.01 45.94 -22.20
CA ARG A 45 2.77 45.05 -23.05
C ARG A 45 1.77 43.98 -23.45
N ALA A 46 1.41 43.99 -24.73
CA ALA A 46 0.81 42.82 -25.34
C ALA A 46 1.83 41.70 -25.15
N ASP A 47 1.64 40.90 -24.10
CA ASP A 47 2.25 39.59 -24.00
C ASP A 47 1.72 38.84 -25.22
N GLY A 48 2.52 38.82 -26.28
CA GLY A 48 2.25 37.99 -27.44
C GLY A 48 2.12 36.57 -26.90
N GLN A 49 0.90 36.05 -26.89
CA GLN A 49 0.64 34.65 -26.61
C GLN A 49 1.47 33.85 -27.62
N ALA A 50 2.68 33.44 -27.21
CA ALA A 50 3.50 32.52 -27.96
C ALA A 50 2.74 31.19 -27.92
N GLY A 51 1.96 30.91 -28.96
CA GLY A 51 1.27 29.64 -29.12
C GLY A 51 2.31 28.54 -29.25
N PHE A 52 2.11 27.44 -28.50
CA PHE A 52 2.89 26.23 -28.68
C PHE A 52 2.81 25.79 -30.14
N THR A 53 3.96 25.51 -30.74
CA THR A 53 3.97 24.97 -32.11
C THR A 53 3.51 23.52 -32.08
N LEU A 54 2.87 23.03 -33.15
CA LEU A 54 2.49 21.61 -33.25
C LEU A 54 3.70 20.68 -33.09
N VAL A 55 4.86 21.12 -33.60
CA VAL A 55 6.12 20.38 -33.53
C VAL A 55 6.59 20.20 -32.07
N GLU A 56 6.41 21.22 -31.22
CA GLU A 56 6.80 21.18 -29.81
C GLU A 56 6.00 20.13 -29.04
N LEU A 57 4.68 20.05 -29.27
CA LEU A 57 3.84 19.01 -28.67
C LEU A 57 4.15 17.62 -29.23
N LEU A 58 4.50 17.50 -30.53
CA LEU A 58 4.91 16.22 -31.12
C LEU A 58 6.19 15.68 -30.49
N VAL A 59 7.20 16.53 -30.27
CA VAL A 59 8.46 16.12 -29.62
C VAL A 59 8.22 15.70 -28.17
N VAL A 60 7.39 16.42 -27.41
CA VAL A 60 7.07 16.06 -26.03
C VAL A 60 6.36 14.71 -25.94
N LEU A 61 5.34 14.48 -26.79
CA LEU A 61 4.63 13.20 -26.82
C LEU A 61 5.54 12.04 -27.26
N ALA A 62 6.48 12.29 -28.19
CA ALA A 62 7.46 11.29 -28.59
C ALA A 62 8.39 10.89 -27.42
N ILE A 63 8.87 11.85 -26.63
CA ILE A 63 9.70 11.57 -25.45
C ILE A 63 8.89 10.84 -24.37
N ILE A 64 7.63 11.23 -24.11
CA ILE A 64 6.76 10.53 -23.15
C ILE A 64 6.52 9.08 -23.59
N ALA A 65 6.23 8.84 -24.87
CA ALA A 65 6.04 7.49 -25.40
C ALA A 65 7.31 6.64 -25.25
N LEU A 66 8.49 7.21 -25.53
CA LEU A 66 9.77 6.54 -25.33
C LEU A 66 9.99 6.18 -23.85
N LEU A 67 9.83 7.14 -22.94
CA LEU A 67 10.04 6.91 -21.50
C LEU A 67 9.04 5.91 -20.90
N ALA A 68 7.78 5.93 -21.34
CA ALA A 68 6.75 5.02 -20.86
C ALA A 68 7.12 3.55 -21.10
N THR A 69 7.74 3.24 -22.25
CA THR A 69 8.18 1.87 -22.56
C THR A 69 9.31 1.37 -21.65
N LEU A 70 10.19 2.27 -21.18
CA LEU A 70 11.33 1.92 -20.33
C LEU A 70 10.94 1.76 -18.86
N ILE A 71 10.00 2.59 -18.37
CA ILE A 71 9.63 2.63 -16.95
C ILE A 71 8.52 1.61 -16.63
N GLY A 72 7.60 1.36 -17.56
CA GLY A 72 6.41 0.51 -17.35
C GLY A 72 6.72 -0.86 -16.73
N PRO A 73 7.61 -1.68 -17.32
CA PRO A 73 7.93 -3.02 -16.80
C PRO A 73 8.57 -3.00 -15.41
N LYS A 74 9.37 -1.97 -15.09
CA LYS A 74 10.07 -1.89 -13.80
C LYS A 74 9.14 -1.61 -12.63
N VAL A 75 8.12 -0.77 -12.83
CA VAL A 75 7.13 -0.48 -11.79
C VAL A 75 6.32 -1.73 -11.44
N LEU A 76 5.92 -2.51 -12.45
CA LEU A 76 5.21 -3.78 -12.25
C LEU A 76 6.08 -4.79 -11.48
N GLY A 77 7.37 -4.92 -11.83
CA GLY A 77 8.29 -5.82 -11.12
C GLY A 77 8.51 -5.44 -9.65
N TYR A 78 8.58 -4.14 -9.34
CA TYR A 78 8.72 -3.66 -7.96
C TYR A 78 7.48 -3.98 -7.10
N LEU A 79 6.28 -3.79 -7.66
CA LEU A 79 5.03 -4.16 -6.98
C LEU A 79 4.94 -5.67 -6.74
N GLY A 80 5.37 -6.49 -7.70
CA GLY A 80 5.38 -7.94 -7.55
C GLY A 80 6.30 -8.42 -6.45
N GLY A 81 7.53 -7.89 -6.35
CA GLY A 81 8.45 -8.21 -5.25
C GLY A 81 7.85 -7.88 -3.87
N ALA A 82 7.30 -6.67 -3.72
CA ALA A 82 6.69 -6.24 -2.47
C ALA A 82 5.50 -7.10 -2.03
N ARG A 83 4.68 -7.58 -2.99
CA ARG A 83 3.59 -8.52 -2.71
C ARG A 83 4.11 -9.85 -2.20
N ARG A 84 5.13 -10.42 -2.84
CA ARG A 84 5.74 -11.69 -2.41
C ARG A 84 6.31 -11.60 -0.99
N ASP A 85 7.01 -10.51 -0.68
CA ASP A 85 7.53 -10.28 0.68
C ASP A 85 6.41 -10.15 1.71
N THR A 86 5.32 -9.46 1.34
CA THR A 86 4.11 -9.34 2.16
C THR A 86 3.49 -10.70 2.43
N VAL A 87 3.36 -11.55 1.40
CA VAL A 87 2.85 -12.92 1.53
C VAL A 87 3.73 -13.73 2.47
N GLN A 88 5.05 -13.67 2.34
CA GLN A 88 5.95 -14.41 3.22
C GLN A 88 5.78 -13.96 4.68
N MET A 89 5.63 -12.65 4.93
CA MET A 89 5.34 -12.14 6.27
C MET A 89 3.99 -12.61 6.80
N GLN A 90 2.95 -12.55 5.98
CA GLN A 90 1.60 -13.01 6.35
C GLN A 90 1.59 -14.51 6.66
N ILE A 91 2.25 -15.34 5.83
CA ILE A 91 2.41 -16.77 6.08
C ILE A 91 3.10 -17.02 7.42
N ARG A 92 4.21 -16.34 7.72
CA ARG A 92 4.89 -16.48 9.04
C ARG A 92 3.98 -16.12 10.21
N ASN A 93 3.19 -15.05 10.07
CA ASN A 93 2.24 -14.64 11.09
C ASN A 93 1.12 -15.68 11.28
N LEU A 94 0.62 -16.24 10.17
CA LEU A 94 -0.38 -17.31 10.20
C LEU A 94 0.20 -18.59 10.81
N SER A 95 1.43 -18.97 10.48
CA SER A 95 2.14 -20.08 11.10
C SER A 95 2.24 -19.91 12.61
N SER A 96 2.68 -18.73 13.07
CA SER A 96 2.73 -18.44 14.52
C SER A 96 1.35 -18.54 15.18
N ALA A 97 0.28 -18.12 14.51
CA ALA A 97 -1.08 -18.26 15.03
C ALA A 97 -1.56 -19.72 15.09
N VAL A 98 -1.20 -20.54 14.10
CA VAL A 98 -1.46 -22.00 14.10
C VAL A 98 -0.69 -22.68 15.24
N ASP A 99 0.54 -22.28 15.50
CA ASP A 99 1.33 -22.83 16.61
C ASP A 99 0.72 -22.45 17.97
N LEU A 100 0.24 -21.21 18.13
CA LEU A 100 -0.50 -20.80 19.34
C LEU A 100 -1.83 -21.58 19.51
N TYR A 101 -2.53 -21.85 18.41
CA TYR A 101 -3.70 -22.72 18.42
C TYR A 101 -3.35 -24.13 18.91
N TYR A 102 -2.24 -24.70 18.45
CA TYR A 102 -1.75 -25.99 18.92
C TYR A 102 -1.40 -25.96 20.42
N LEU A 103 -0.73 -24.91 20.90
CA LEU A 103 -0.35 -24.79 22.31
C LEU A 103 -1.54 -24.73 23.28
N SER A 104 -2.68 -24.21 22.82
CA SER A 104 -3.87 -24.02 23.66
C SER A 104 -4.86 -25.18 23.54
N THR A 105 -5.00 -25.76 22.36
CA THR A 105 -5.95 -26.84 22.09
C THR A 105 -5.33 -28.23 22.08
N GLY A 106 -4.00 -28.33 21.98
CA GLY A 106 -3.25 -29.57 21.86
C GLY A 106 -3.27 -30.21 20.46
N THR A 107 -3.91 -29.59 19.48
CA THR A 107 -4.07 -30.14 18.12
C THR A 107 -3.99 -29.03 17.08
N TYR A 108 -3.58 -29.35 15.84
CA TYR A 108 -3.67 -28.40 14.74
C TYR A 108 -5.12 -28.30 14.21
N PRO A 109 -5.50 -27.19 13.56
CA PRO A 109 -6.79 -27.09 12.89
C PRO A 109 -6.98 -28.24 11.90
N THR A 110 -8.17 -28.85 11.90
CA THR A 110 -8.50 -29.89 10.91
C THR A 110 -8.62 -29.27 9.51
N PRO A 111 -8.50 -30.06 8.42
CA PRO A 111 -8.71 -29.56 7.07
C PRO A 111 -10.05 -28.86 6.85
N ASP A 112 -11.12 -29.32 7.53
CA ASP A 112 -12.46 -28.73 7.44
C ASP A 112 -12.57 -27.39 8.18
N GLN A 113 -11.84 -27.23 9.27
CA GLN A 113 -11.75 -25.97 10.02
C GLN A 113 -10.84 -24.96 9.30
N GLY A 114 -9.70 -25.44 8.79
CA GLY A 114 -8.66 -24.65 8.15
C GLY A 114 -8.21 -23.45 8.99
N LEU A 115 -7.79 -22.37 8.32
CA LEU A 115 -7.35 -21.14 8.98
C LEU A 115 -8.50 -20.34 9.62
N SER A 116 -9.76 -20.70 9.36
CA SER A 116 -10.90 -20.01 9.97
C SER A 116 -10.97 -20.23 11.48
N ALA A 117 -10.45 -21.36 11.97
CA ALA A 117 -10.31 -21.67 13.40
C ALA A 117 -9.39 -20.70 14.17
N LEU A 118 -8.58 -19.93 13.45
CA LEU A 118 -7.72 -18.91 14.03
C LEU A 118 -8.50 -17.64 14.40
N VAL A 119 -9.63 -17.40 13.75
CA VAL A 119 -10.51 -16.24 13.97
C VAL A 119 -11.66 -16.63 14.90
N ASP A 120 -12.34 -17.73 14.58
CA ASP A 120 -13.56 -18.15 15.25
C ASP A 120 -13.33 -19.47 15.99
N ALA A 121 -13.90 -19.59 17.18
CA ALA A 121 -13.84 -20.82 17.96
C ALA A 121 -14.55 -21.96 17.21
N PRO A 122 -13.86 -23.07 16.88
CA PRO A 122 -14.51 -24.22 16.30
C PRO A 122 -15.47 -24.88 17.30
N ALA A 123 -16.59 -25.39 16.81
CA ALA A 123 -17.57 -26.06 17.66
C ALA A 123 -16.95 -27.28 18.37
N GLY A 124 -17.04 -27.31 19.70
CA GLY A 124 -16.52 -28.41 20.52
C GLY A 124 -15.01 -28.40 20.74
N GLN A 125 -14.28 -27.36 20.31
CA GLN A 125 -12.83 -27.26 20.56
C GLN A 125 -12.55 -26.86 22.01
N ALA A 126 -12.17 -27.84 22.83
CA ALA A 126 -11.69 -27.58 24.19
C ALA A 126 -10.34 -26.83 24.17
N GLY A 127 -10.15 -25.90 25.11
CA GLY A 127 -8.90 -25.16 25.26
C GLY A 127 -8.70 -24.00 24.27
N TRP A 128 -9.66 -23.72 23.38
CA TRP A 128 -9.57 -22.58 22.48
C TRP A 128 -9.51 -21.27 23.27
N SER A 129 -8.46 -20.49 23.04
CA SER A 129 -8.14 -19.25 23.77
C SER A 129 -7.95 -18.05 22.82
N GLY A 130 -8.50 -18.16 21.61
CA GLY A 130 -8.36 -17.15 20.56
C GLY A 130 -9.24 -15.91 20.80
N PRO A 131 -9.35 -15.03 19.79
CA PRO A 131 -8.85 -15.18 18.42
C PRO A 131 -7.31 -15.09 18.35
N TYR A 132 -6.69 -15.96 17.56
CA TYR A 132 -5.23 -15.99 17.35
C TYR A 132 -4.78 -15.00 16.27
N ILE A 133 -5.72 -14.52 15.44
CA ILE A 133 -5.51 -13.43 14.49
C ILE A 133 -6.60 -12.37 14.66
N GLN A 134 -6.22 -11.10 14.51
CA GLN A 134 -7.11 -9.97 14.80
C GLN A 134 -8.19 -9.73 13.74
N SER A 135 -7.97 -10.19 12.51
CA SER A 135 -8.85 -9.83 11.39
C SER A 135 -8.93 -10.96 10.38
N ARG A 136 -10.16 -11.27 9.93
CA ARG A 136 -10.41 -12.28 8.90
C ARG A 136 -9.76 -11.91 7.55
N SER A 137 -9.57 -10.63 7.27
CA SER A 137 -8.83 -10.17 6.09
C SER A 137 -7.38 -10.64 6.05
N ALA A 138 -6.78 -10.99 7.20
CA ALA A 138 -5.44 -11.58 7.25
C ALA A 138 -5.38 -13.01 6.69
N LEU A 139 -6.54 -13.64 6.42
CA LEU A 139 -6.64 -14.94 5.74
C LEU A 139 -6.63 -14.82 4.22
N THR A 140 -6.51 -13.60 3.69
CA THR A 140 -6.47 -13.31 2.27
C THR A 140 -5.12 -12.71 1.89
N ASP A 141 -4.54 -13.18 0.80
CA ASP A 141 -3.27 -12.70 0.27
C ASP A 141 -3.42 -11.35 -0.47
N PRO A 142 -2.31 -10.70 -0.88
CA PRO A 142 -2.33 -9.41 -1.57
C PRO A 142 -2.98 -9.42 -2.96
N TRP A 143 -3.23 -10.60 -3.54
CA TRP A 143 -3.95 -10.75 -4.81
C TRP A 143 -5.45 -11.00 -4.61
N GLY A 144 -5.90 -11.15 -3.37
CA GLY A 144 -7.30 -11.33 -3.01
C GLY A 144 -7.72 -12.79 -2.87
N HIS A 145 -6.78 -13.74 -2.91
CA HIS A 145 -7.07 -15.17 -2.76
C HIS A 145 -6.92 -15.60 -1.30
N ALA A 146 -7.73 -16.57 -0.88
CA ALA A 146 -7.59 -17.14 0.46
C ALA A 146 -6.32 -18.01 0.54
N TYR A 147 -5.63 -17.95 1.67
CA TYR A 147 -4.52 -18.88 1.93
C TYR A 147 -5.00 -20.32 1.97
N VAL A 148 -4.25 -21.21 1.33
CA VAL A 148 -4.50 -22.65 1.32
C VAL A 148 -3.79 -23.27 2.51
N TYR A 149 -4.55 -23.98 3.34
CA TYR A 149 -4.03 -24.74 4.47
C TYR A 149 -4.17 -26.23 4.20
N SER A 150 -3.08 -26.96 4.41
CA SER A 150 -3.07 -28.43 4.34
C SER A 150 -2.35 -28.99 5.56
N GLN A 151 -2.97 -29.94 6.23
CA GLN A 151 -2.31 -30.74 7.26
C GLN A 151 -1.39 -31.76 6.58
N ALA A 152 -0.15 -31.89 7.05
CA ALA A 152 0.85 -32.78 6.49
C ALA A 152 1.49 -33.63 7.60
N GLY A 153 0.96 -34.83 7.80
CA GLY A 153 1.42 -35.71 8.89
C GLY A 153 1.24 -35.06 10.26
N THR A 154 2.35 -34.83 10.97
CA THR A 154 2.36 -34.16 12.28
C THR A 154 2.50 -32.64 12.18
N GLY A 155 2.58 -32.08 10.98
CA GLY A 155 2.73 -30.65 10.73
C GLY A 155 1.62 -30.09 9.84
N TYR A 156 1.88 -28.90 9.30
CA TYR A 156 0.98 -28.22 8.39
C TYR A 156 1.77 -27.42 7.35
N VAL A 157 1.10 -27.08 6.26
CA VAL A 157 1.62 -26.21 5.20
C VAL A 157 0.57 -25.13 4.94
N ILE A 158 1.02 -23.88 4.90
CA ILE A 158 0.24 -22.72 4.48
C ILE A 158 0.82 -22.23 3.16
N SER A 159 -0.02 -22.00 2.16
CA SER A 159 0.45 -21.53 0.85
C SER A 159 -0.48 -20.48 0.24
N SER A 160 0.10 -19.59 -0.57
CA SER A 160 -0.62 -18.70 -1.48
C SER A 160 -0.33 -19.17 -2.91
N LEU A 161 -1.36 -19.20 -3.75
CA LEU A 161 -1.31 -19.65 -5.15
C LEU A 161 -0.87 -18.53 -6.11
N GLY A 162 -0.20 -17.51 -5.58
CA GLY A 162 0.24 -16.36 -6.37
C GLY A 162 -0.91 -15.56 -6.99
N ARG A 163 -0.57 -14.74 -7.99
CA ARG A 163 -1.50 -13.82 -8.67
C ARG A 163 -2.60 -14.55 -9.45
N ASP A 164 -2.28 -15.67 -10.08
CA ASP A 164 -3.21 -16.39 -10.97
C ASP A 164 -4.19 -17.30 -10.20
N GLY A 165 -3.93 -17.53 -8.91
CA GLY A 165 -4.77 -18.35 -8.04
C GLY A 165 -4.74 -19.83 -8.40
N LYS A 166 -3.68 -20.30 -9.08
CA LYS A 166 -3.54 -21.69 -9.52
C LYS A 166 -2.23 -22.28 -9.01
N PRO A 167 -2.19 -23.61 -8.76
CA PRO A 167 -0.95 -24.26 -8.40
C PRO A 167 0.12 -24.15 -9.50
N GLY A 168 1.36 -23.91 -9.09
CA GLY A 168 2.52 -23.79 -9.96
C GLY A 168 2.88 -22.33 -10.27
N GLY A 169 3.14 -22.03 -11.54
CA GLY A 169 3.46 -20.68 -12.02
C GLY A 169 4.91 -20.23 -11.84
N GLU A 170 5.22 -19.06 -12.39
CA GLU A 170 6.52 -18.39 -12.29
C GLU A 170 6.34 -16.90 -11.96
N GLY A 171 7.35 -16.27 -11.36
CA GLY A 171 7.28 -14.84 -11.01
C GLY A 171 6.12 -14.54 -10.05
N GLU A 172 5.27 -13.57 -10.36
CA GLU A 172 4.09 -13.26 -9.52
C GLU A 172 3.05 -14.39 -9.46
N ASP A 173 3.07 -15.31 -10.41
CA ASP A 173 2.14 -16.43 -10.47
C ASP A 173 2.68 -17.65 -9.70
N ALA A 174 3.92 -17.61 -9.21
CA ALA A 174 4.49 -18.75 -8.49
C ALA A 174 3.92 -18.90 -7.07
N ASP A 175 3.61 -20.13 -6.70
CA ASP A 175 3.21 -20.51 -5.35
C ASP A 175 4.24 -20.08 -4.29
N ILE A 176 3.75 -19.63 -3.14
CA ILE A 176 4.57 -19.28 -1.98
C ILE A 176 4.10 -20.13 -0.81
N THR A 177 4.99 -20.95 -0.25
CA THR A 177 4.68 -21.91 0.82
C THR A 177 5.38 -21.54 2.12
N SER A 178 4.79 -21.89 3.25
CA SER A 178 5.44 -21.87 4.56
C SER A 178 6.62 -22.84 4.56
N ASP A 179 7.73 -22.42 5.16
CA ASP A 179 8.78 -23.36 5.54
C ASP A 179 8.19 -24.33 6.56
N THR A 180 8.21 -25.63 6.27
CA THR A 180 7.78 -26.67 7.23
C THR A 180 8.61 -26.55 8.50
N PRO A 181 7.99 -26.51 9.70
CA PRO A 181 8.73 -26.66 10.96
C PRO A 181 9.30 -28.07 11.13
#